data_AF-A0A1A8HG28-F1
#
_entry.id   AF-A0A1A8HG28-F1
#
_cell.length_a   1.000
_cell.length_b   1.000
_cell.length_c   1.000
_cell.angle_alpha   90.00
_cell.angle_beta   90.00
_cell.angle_gamma   90.00
#
_symmetry.space_group_name_H-M   'P 1'
#
loop_
_entity.id
_entity.type
_entity.pdbx_description
1 polymer ?
#
loop_
_entity_poly.entity_id
_entity_poly.type
_entity_poly.pdbx_seq_one_letter_code
_entity_poly.pdbx_strand_id
1 'polypeptide(L)'
;MDATIYEIIVGELGDLNCSLIEHFNDSFWENASLSLLSSDGLYCNATTDEIGTCWPRSSTGRIVERPCPAYINGVKYNTTRSAYRECMDNGTWALKINYSNCEPILEEKRKYPMHYKIALIINYLGHCISVGALVVAFVLFLCLRSIRCLRN
;
A
#
# COMPACT_ATOMS: atom_id res chain seq x y z
N MET A 1 20.25 19.76 11.20
CA MET A 1 20.67 18.59 10.42
C MET A 1 19.39 18.01 9.84
N ASP A 2 19.29 18.02 8.51
CA ASP A 2 18.07 18.16 7.71
C ASP A 2 17.05 17.02 7.79
N ALA A 3 15.77 17.41 7.69
CA ALA A 3 14.58 16.54 7.63
C ALA A 3 14.61 15.48 6.50
N THR A 4 15.51 15.64 5.52
CA THR A 4 15.72 14.71 4.40
C THR A 4 16.46 13.44 4.80
N ILE A 5 17.29 13.45 5.86
CA ILE A 5 18.00 12.24 6.31
C ILE A 5 17.03 11.27 7.01
N TYR A 6 16.05 11.78 7.76
CA TYR A 6 15.04 10.94 8.42
C TYR A 6 14.18 10.18 7.41
N GLU A 7 13.78 10.83 6.31
CA GLU A 7 13.03 10.20 5.22
C GLU A 7 13.84 9.12 4.49
N ILE A 8 15.15 9.33 4.30
CA ILE A 8 16.04 8.35 3.64
C ILE A 8 16.28 7.13 4.54
N ILE A 9 16.47 7.32 5.85
CA ILE A 9 16.65 6.22 6.79
C ILE A 9 15.34 5.44 6.94
N VAL A 10 14.19 6.10 7.04
CA VAL A 10 12.89 5.43 7.24
C VAL A 10 12.37 4.74 5.96
N GLY A 11 12.71 5.25 4.78
CA GLY A 11 12.28 4.69 3.49
C GLY A 11 12.96 3.39 3.07
N GLU A 12 14.22 3.15 3.49
CA GLU A 12 14.95 1.88 3.26
C GLU A 12 14.84 0.88 4.44
N LEU A 13 14.18 1.26 5.53
CA LEU A 13 14.03 0.48 6.76
C LEU A 13 12.80 -0.44 6.78
N GLY A 14 12.21 -0.75 5.63
CA GLY A 14 11.02 -1.61 5.55
C GLY A 14 11.26 -3.05 6.03
N ASP A 15 12.52 -3.50 6.03
CA ASP A 15 12.90 -4.91 6.27
C ASP A 15 13.93 -5.09 7.40
N LEU A 16 14.26 -4.03 8.14
CA LEU A 16 15.29 -4.11 9.17
C LEU A 16 14.73 -4.67 10.46
N ASN A 17 15.36 -5.77 10.89
CA ASN A 17 15.11 -6.46 12.16
C ASN A 17 15.05 -5.44 13.31
N CYS A 18 14.04 -5.54 14.18
CA CYS A 18 13.88 -4.65 15.33
C CYS A 18 15.14 -4.52 16.19
N SER A 19 15.96 -5.57 16.24
CA SER A 19 17.23 -5.58 16.97
C SER A 19 18.27 -4.59 16.42
N LEU A 20 18.28 -4.32 15.11
CA LEU A 20 19.20 -3.34 14.52
C LEU A 20 18.74 -1.90 14.79
N ILE A 21 17.42 -1.68 14.84
CA ILE A 21 16.85 -0.38 15.22
C ILE A 21 17.15 -0.10 16.69
N GLU A 22 17.05 -1.09 17.58
CA GLU A 22 17.49 -0.94 18.97
C GLU A 22 18.98 -0.59 19.06
N HIS A 23 19.84 -1.31 18.35
CA HIS A 23 21.28 -1.06 18.39
C HIS A 23 21.66 0.34 17.87
N PHE A 24 20.93 0.85 16.87
CA PHE A 24 21.10 2.22 16.38
C PHE A 24 20.57 3.24 17.40
N ASN A 25 19.42 2.97 18.02
CA ASN A 25 18.83 3.82 19.05
C ASN A 25 19.75 3.91 20.27
N ASP A 26 20.31 2.80 20.75
CA ASP A 26 21.25 2.77 21.89
C ASP A 26 22.51 3.60 21.60
N SER A 27 23.06 3.54 20.38
CA SER A 27 24.17 4.40 19.97
C SER A 27 23.82 5.90 19.98
N PHE A 28 22.53 6.23 19.84
CA PHE A 28 21.97 7.58 19.93
C PHE A 28 21.49 7.95 21.35
N TRP A 29 21.50 7.02 22.31
CA TRP A 29 21.22 7.28 23.72
C TRP A 29 22.50 7.41 24.55
N GLU A 30 23.62 6.78 24.16
CA GLU A 30 24.91 6.94 24.86
C GLU A 30 25.43 8.40 24.83
N ASN A 31 25.11 9.18 23.79
CA ASN A 31 25.44 10.61 23.70
C ASN A 31 24.43 11.54 24.41
N ALA A 32 23.22 11.06 24.74
CA ALA A 32 22.26 11.75 25.61
C ALA A 32 22.46 11.43 27.11
N SER A 33 23.19 10.36 27.41
CA SER A 33 23.33 9.74 28.73
C SER A 33 23.95 10.63 29.82
N LEU A 34 24.68 11.70 29.48
CA LEU A 34 25.20 12.63 30.49
C LEU A 34 24.14 13.56 31.10
N SER A 35 22.91 13.58 30.56
CA SER A 35 21.84 14.49 31.02
C SER A 35 20.67 13.82 31.75
N LEU A 36 20.60 12.48 31.81
CA LEU A 36 19.48 11.72 32.42
C LEU A 36 19.92 10.64 33.41
N LEU A 37 21.03 10.83 34.14
CA LEU A 37 21.52 9.87 35.14
C LEU A 37 20.60 9.65 36.37
N SER A 38 19.33 10.05 36.32
CA SER A 38 18.36 9.73 37.37
C SER A 38 16.92 9.82 36.87
N SER A 39 16.46 8.79 36.19
CA SER A 39 15.06 8.40 36.29
C SER A 39 14.99 6.90 36.21
N ASP A 40 14.69 6.26 37.35
CA ASP A 40 14.24 4.88 37.48
C ASP A 40 12.84 4.77 36.85
N GLY A 41 12.75 5.16 35.58
CA GLY A 41 11.51 5.27 34.83
C GLY A 41 11.20 3.93 34.21
N LEU A 42 9.97 3.46 34.42
CA LEU A 42 9.41 2.37 33.64
C LEU A 42 9.52 2.70 32.14
N TYR A 43 9.85 1.70 31.32
CA TYR A 43 9.98 1.83 29.87
C TYR A 43 9.30 0.67 29.18
N CYS A 44 8.83 0.91 27.96
CA CYS A 44 8.34 -0.15 27.09
C CYS A 44 9.49 -0.64 26.20
N ASN A 45 9.76 -1.94 26.20
CA ASN A 45 10.81 -2.59 25.39
C ASN A 45 10.48 -2.55 23.88
N ALA A 46 11.46 -2.69 22.98
CA ALA A 46 11.11 -2.79 21.57
C ALA A 46 10.31 -4.07 21.30
N THR A 47 9.28 -3.95 20.47
CA THR A 47 8.42 -5.09 20.10
C THR A 47 8.01 -5.01 18.64
N THR A 48 7.86 -6.17 18.01
CA THR A 48 7.27 -6.31 16.68
C THR A 48 5.80 -6.69 16.82
N ASP A 49 4.92 -6.06 16.04
CA ASP A 49 3.51 -6.48 15.95
C ASP A 49 3.27 -7.59 14.92
N GLU A 50 2.02 -8.07 14.85
CA GLU A 50 1.59 -9.15 13.94
C GLU A 50 1.75 -8.80 12.45
N ILE A 51 1.84 -7.51 12.10
CA ILE A 51 2.02 -7.03 10.72
C ILE A 51 3.52 -6.88 10.39
N GLY A 52 4.40 -7.08 11.37
CA GLY A 52 5.84 -6.93 11.21
C GLY A 52 6.32 -5.48 11.40
N THR A 53 5.48 -4.57 11.89
CA THR A 53 5.93 -3.20 12.18
C THR A 53 6.74 -3.18 13.49
N CYS A 54 7.88 -2.49 13.45
CA CYS A 54 8.78 -2.42 14.59
C CYS A 54 8.50 -1.19 15.47
N TRP A 55 8.22 -1.43 16.75
CA TRP A 55 8.07 -0.41 17.79
C TRP A 55 9.34 -0.31 18.63
N PRO A 56 10.10 0.79 18.58
CA PRO A 56 11.32 0.96 19.35
C PRO A 56 11.03 1.19 20.84
N ARG A 57 12.07 1.04 21.67
CA ARG A 57 12.01 1.34 23.11
C ARG A 57 11.56 2.79 23.34
N SER A 58 10.62 2.98 24.27
CA SER A 58 10.08 4.30 24.61
C SER A 58 9.88 4.45 26.13
N SER A 59 9.92 5.69 26.61
CA SER A 59 9.57 6.02 28.00
C SER A 59 8.06 5.97 28.20
N THR A 60 7.64 5.68 29.42
CA THR A 60 6.23 5.72 29.85
C THR A 60 5.55 7.06 29.55
N GLY A 61 4.26 7.00 29.22
CA GLY A 61 3.44 8.17 28.93
C GLY A 61 3.71 8.80 27.56
N ARG A 62 4.51 8.15 26.70
CA ARG A 62 4.80 8.63 25.34
C ARG A 62 4.05 7.85 24.27
N ILE A 63 3.66 8.60 23.24
CA ILE A 63 3.12 8.07 21.98
C ILE A 63 4.27 7.97 20.97
N VAL A 64 4.43 6.80 20.37
CA VAL A 64 5.37 6.55 19.28
C VAL A 64 4.59 6.53 17.98
N GLU A 65 5.06 7.26 16.97
CA GLU A 65 4.45 7.32 15.64
C GLU A 65 5.37 6.67 14.60
N ARG A 66 4.77 5.91 13.67
CA ARG A 66 5.47 5.23 12.58
C ARG A 66 4.65 5.39 11.30
N PRO A 67 5.29 5.53 10.13
CA PRO A 67 4.56 5.53 8.87
C PRO A 67 3.80 4.21 8.67
N CYS A 68 2.65 4.28 8.02
CA CYS A 68 1.88 3.08 7.67
C CYS A 68 2.71 2.18 6.74
N PRO A 69 2.74 0.86 6.95
CA PRO A 69 3.47 -0.07 6.09
C PRO A 69 2.91 -0.04 4.66
N ALA A 70 3.78 -0.17 3.67
CA ALA A 70 3.40 -0.07 2.26
C ALA A 70 2.46 -1.20 1.81
N TYR A 71 2.62 -2.39 2.40
CA TYR A 71 1.82 -3.57 2.10
C TYR A 71 1.44 -4.31 3.38
N ILE A 72 0.16 -4.66 3.51
CA ILE A 72 -0.34 -5.54 4.57
C ILE A 72 -1.16 -6.63 3.88
N ASN A 73 -0.76 -7.89 4.03
CA ASN A 73 -1.44 -9.05 3.42
C ASN A 73 -1.67 -8.89 1.90
N GLY A 74 -0.74 -8.26 1.18
CA GLY A 74 -0.82 -8.03 -0.27
C GLY A 74 -1.67 -6.82 -0.71
N VAL A 75 -2.28 -6.08 0.21
CA VAL A 75 -3.00 -4.83 -0.08
C VAL A 75 -2.06 -3.65 0.12
N LYS A 76 -2.03 -2.71 -0.84
CA LYS A 76 -1.21 -1.50 -0.77
C LYS A 76 -1.87 -0.45 0.13
N TYR A 77 -1.11 0.18 1.02
CA TYR A 77 -1.58 1.24 1.92
C TYR A 77 -0.85 2.55 1.70
N ASN A 78 -1.46 3.65 2.15
CA ASN A 78 -0.88 4.98 2.02
C ASN A 78 0.20 5.22 3.07
N THR A 79 1.46 5.23 2.64
CA THR A 79 2.64 5.43 3.51
C THR A 79 2.83 6.87 3.97
N THR A 80 2.08 7.84 3.42
CA THR A 80 2.14 9.26 3.85
C THR A 80 1.49 9.48 5.21
N ARG A 81 0.62 8.56 5.64
CA ARG A 81 -0.01 8.63 6.96
C ARG A 81 0.74 7.78 7.97
N SER A 82 0.56 8.09 9.25
CA SER A 82 1.25 7.43 10.36
C SER A 82 0.28 6.70 11.27
N ALA A 83 0.68 5.50 11.70
CA ALA A 83 0.09 4.76 12.81
C ALA A 83 0.82 5.13 14.11
N TYR A 84 0.12 5.01 15.24
CA TYR A 84 0.70 5.32 16.54
C TYR A 84 0.39 4.27 17.60
N ARG A 85 1.32 4.12 18.55
CA ARG A 85 1.22 3.23 19.69
C ARG A 85 1.70 3.94 20.95
N GLU A 86 0.93 3.78 22.02
CA GLU A 86 1.21 4.41 23.30
C GLU A 86 1.94 3.44 24.25
N CYS A 87 2.98 3.94 24.92
CA CYS A 87 3.58 3.29 26.07
C CYS A 87 2.88 3.79 27.34
N MET A 88 2.10 2.93 27.98
CA MET A 88 1.31 3.28 29.16
C MET A 88 2.23 3.56 30.36
N ASP A 89 1.77 4.32 31.34
CA ASP A 89 2.55 4.67 32.56
C ASP A 89 3.03 3.46 33.37
N ASN A 90 2.40 2.31 33.18
CA ASN A 90 2.77 1.04 33.81
C ASN A 90 3.98 0.34 33.13
N GLY A 91 4.63 0.96 32.14
CA GLY A 91 5.76 0.38 31.40
C GLY A 91 5.36 -0.72 30.42
N THR A 92 4.09 -0.75 30.01
CA THR A 92 3.56 -1.75 29.09
C THR A 92 2.99 -1.08 27.85
N TRP A 93 3.13 -1.73 26.71
CA TRP A 93 2.54 -1.22 25.46
C TRP A 93 1.03 -1.32 25.49
N ALA A 94 0.36 -0.34 24.89
CA ALA A 94 -1.07 -0.44 24.60
C ALA A 94 -1.37 -1.73 23.82
N LEU A 95 -2.42 -2.43 24.23
CA LEU A 95 -2.93 -3.65 23.61
C LEU A 95 -3.35 -3.43 22.14
N LYS A 96 -3.90 -2.26 21.85
CA LYS A 96 -4.39 -1.90 20.51
C LYS A 96 -3.56 -0.78 19.93
N ILE A 97 -3.05 -1.00 18.72
CA ILE A 97 -2.38 0.02 17.91
C ILE A 97 -3.42 0.80 17.10
N ASN A 98 -3.24 2.12 17.00
CA ASN A 98 -4.13 2.97 16.24
C ASN A 98 -3.67 3.09 14.78
N TYR A 99 -4.21 2.20 13.94
CA TYR A 99 -4.07 2.24 12.48
C TYR A 99 -5.19 3.02 11.78
N SER A 100 -5.96 3.85 12.50
CA SER A 100 -7.10 4.60 11.96
C SER A 100 -6.74 5.50 10.78
N ASN A 101 -5.47 5.91 10.70
CA ASN A 101 -4.96 6.74 9.63
C ASN A 101 -4.46 5.93 8.43
N CYS A 102 -4.31 4.61 8.53
CA CYS A 102 -3.79 3.78 7.44
C CYS A 102 -4.92 3.37 6.50
N GLU A 103 -5.13 4.16 5.45
CA GLU A 103 -6.12 3.88 4.41
C GLU A 103 -5.51 3.02 3.29
N PRO A 104 -6.21 1.98 2.81
CA PRO A 104 -5.74 1.21 1.67
C PRO A 104 -5.73 2.10 0.42
N ILE A 105 -4.60 2.12 -0.29
CA ILE A 105 -4.57 2.65 -1.64
C ILE A 105 -5.24 1.59 -2.51
N LEU A 106 -6.53 1.76 -2.73
CA LEU A 106 -7.20 1.13 -3.86
C LEU A 106 -6.54 1.72 -5.13
N GLU A 107 -5.43 1.12 -5.56
CA GLU A 107 -4.84 1.22 -6.91
C GLU A 107 -5.81 0.69 -7.99
N GLU A 108 -7.11 0.68 -7.70
CA GLU A 108 -8.15 0.40 -8.65
C GLU A 108 -8.40 1.71 -9.43
N LYS A 109 -7.97 1.72 -10.71
CA LYS A 109 -8.59 2.44 -11.85
C LYS A 109 -7.85 3.56 -12.60
N ARG A 110 -6.57 3.92 -12.39
CA ARG A 110 -6.10 5.17 -13.06
C ARG A 110 -4.77 5.23 -13.81
N LYS A 111 -4.18 4.11 -14.23
CA LYS A 111 -3.19 4.17 -15.34
C LYS A 111 -3.46 3.28 -16.55
N TYR A 112 -4.31 2.26 -16.42
CA TYR A 112 -4.69 1.39 -17.55
C TYR A 112 -6.11 1.57 -18.15
N PRO A 113 -7.03 2.45 -17.67
CA PRO A 113 -8.36 2.53 -18.28
C PRO A 113 -8.38 3.25 -19.65
N MET A 114 -7.33 4.00 -20.00
CA MET A 114 -7.35 4.80 -21.24
C MET A 114 -7.07 3.95 -22.47
N HIS A 115 -6.01 3.13 -22.45
CA HIS A 115 -5.67 2.26 -23.58
C HIS A 115 -6.69 1.13 -23.77
N TYR A 116 -7.22 0.58 -22.68
CA TYR A 116 -8.26 -0.46 -22.74
C TYR A 116 -9.57 0.05 -23.35
N LYS A 117 -10.01 1.26 -22.98
CA LYS A 117 -11.22 1.87 -23.57
C LYS A 117 -11.09 2.06 -25.08
N ILE A 118 -9.93 2.51 -25.55
CA ILE A 118 -9.69 2.72 -26.98
C ILE A 118 -9.74 1.37 -27.74
N ALA A 119 -9.07 0.34 -27.22
CA ALA A 119 -9.11 -1.00 -27.80
C ALA A 119 -10.54 -1.57 -27.85
N LEU A 120 -11.33 -1.35 -26.79
CA LEU A 120 -12.72 -1.79 -26.71
C LEU A 120 -13.61 -1.10 -27.76
N ILE A 121 -13.45 0.22 -27.94
CA ILE A 121 -14.20 1.01 -28.93
C ILE A 121 -13.90 0.53 -30.35
N ILE A 122 -12.62 0.33 -30.68
CA ILE A 122 -12.20 -0.14 -32.01
C ILE A 122 -12.74 -1.55 -32.28
N ASN A 123 -12.64 -2.46 -31.30
CA ASN A 123 -13.17 -3.81 -31.41
C ASN A 123 -14.69 -3.82 -31.62
N TYR A 124 -15.42 -2.99 -30.87
CA TYR A 124 -16.87 -2.88 -31.00
C TYR A 124 -17.30 -2.32 -32.36
N LEU A 125 -16.66 -1.24 -32.82
CA LEU A 125 -16.95 -0.64 -34.13
C LEU A 125 -16.67 -1.61 -35.27
N GLY A 126 -15.53 -2.32 -35.22
CA GLY A 126 -15.18 -3.34 -36.20
C GLY A 126 -16.21 -4.48 -36.25
N HIS A 127 -16.70 -4.91 -35.10
CA HIS A 127 -17.71 -5.96 -35.02
C HIS A 127 -19.06 -5.52 -35.61
N CYS A 128 -19.51 -4.30 -35.32
CA CYS A 128 -20.73 -3.73 -35.91
C CYS A 128 -20.67 -3.66 -37.44
N ILE A 129 -19.52 -3.23 -38.00
CA ILE A 129 -19.33 -3.14 -39.45
C ILE A 129 -19.31 -4.53 -40.09
N SER A 130 -18.60 -5.49 -39.49
CA SER A 130 -18.51 -6.86 -39.99
C SER A 130 -19.87 -7.55 -40.00
N VAL A 131 -20.62 -7.46 -38.90
CA VAL A 131 -21.98 -8.01 -38.79
C VAL A 131 -22.91 -7.33 -39.79
N GLY A 132 -22.84 -6.00 -39.93
CA GLY A 132 -23.64 -5.27 -40.91
C GLY A 132 -23.40 -5.71 -42.35
N ALA A 133 -22.13 -5.84 -42.76
CA ALA A 133 -21.77 -6.33 -44.09
C ALA A 133 -22.26 -7.76 -44.33
N LEU A 134 -22.17 -8.63 -43.32
CA LEU A 134 -22.59 -10.02 -43.40
C LEU A 134 -24.13 -10.13 -43.54
N VAL A 135 -24.88 -9.30 -42.81
CA VAL A 135 -26.34 -9.19 -42.93
C VAL A 135 -26.73 -8.72 -44.33
N VAL A 136 -26.09 -7.67 -44.85
CA VAL A 136 -26.37 -7.17 -46.21
C VAL A 136 -26.10 -8.25 -47.26
N ALA A 137 -24.97 -8.96 -47.16
CA ALA A 137 -24.66 -10.07 -48.06
C ALA A 137 -25.74 -11.16 -47.99
N PHE A 138 -26.15 -11.56 -46.79
CA PHE A 138 -27.20 -12.57 -46.59
C PHE A 138 -28.54 -12.13 -47.18
N VAL A 139 -28.93 -10.87 -46.98
CA VAL A 139 -30.15 -10.29 -47.57
C VAL A 139 -30.07 -10.28 -49.09
N LEU A 140 -28.93 -9.91 -49.68
CA LEU A 140 -28.74 -9.95 -51.13
C LEU A 140 -28.87 -11.39 -51.67
N PHE A 141 -28.27 -12.39 -51.00
CA PHE A 141 -28.43 -13.79 -51.37
C PHE A 141 -29.88 -14.28 -51.28
N LEU A 142 -30.67 -13.78 -50.31
CA LEU A 142 -32.10 -14.13 -50.18
C LEU A 142 -33.00 -13.40 -51.19
N CYS A 143 -32.79 -12.10 -51.40
CA CYS A 143 -33.57 -11.25 -52.30
C CYS A 143 -33.28 -11.59 -53.77
N LEU A 144 -32.02 -11.90 -54.12
CA LEU A 144 -31.64 -12.44 -55.41
C LEU A 144 -32.01 -13.94 -55.50
N ARG A 145 -33.28 -14.26 -55.22
CA ARG A 145 -33.88 -15.60 -55.36
C ARG A 145 -33.63 -16.25 -56.73
N SER A 146 -33.16 -15.48 -57.72
CA SER A 146 -32.72 -15.92 -59.06
C SER A 146 -31.38 -16.69 -59.08
N ILE A 147 -30.45 -16.45 -58.14
CA ILE A 147 -29.16 -17.19 -58.02
C ILE A 147 -29.23 -18.39 -57.06
N ARG A 148 -30.43 -18.72 -56.54
CA ARG A 148 -30.70 -19.99 -55.85
C ARG A 148 -30.77 -21.16 -56.83
N CYS A 149 -29.77 -21.29 -57.71
CA CYS A 149 -29.41 -22.61 -58.20
C CYS A 149 -29.03 -23.41 -56.96
N LEU A 150 -29.82 -24.44 -56.68
CA LEU A 150 -29.51 -25.49 -55.75
C LEU A 150 -28.10 -25.99 -56.08
N ARG A 151 -27.07 -25.53 -55.36
CA ARG A 151 -25.77 -26.21 -55.39
C ARG A 151 -25.85 -27.39 -54.43
N ASN A 152 -26.64 -28.37 -54.84
CA ASN A 152 -26.45 -29.78 -54.52
C ASN A 152 -25.83 -30.45 -55.77
#